data_AF-A0A7C4Y2D2-F1
#
_entry.id   AF-A0A7C4Y2D2-F1
#
_cell.length_a   1.000
_cell.length_b   1.000
_cell.length_c   1.000
_cell.angle_alpha   90.00
_cell.angle_beta   90.00
_cell.angle_gamma   90.00
#
_symmetry.space_group_name_H-M   'P 1'
#
loop_
_entity.id
_entity.type
_entity.pdbx_description
1 polymer ?
#
loop_
_entity_poly.entity_id
_entity_poly.type
_entity_poly.pdbx_seq_one_letter_code
_entity_poly.pdbx_strand_id
1 'polypeptide(L)'
;MTKNLVEYLNIAEYLEAKNSFNWGYSNQLIEYTLASLPLNVETGSRFILFGNEKSCNDYYINDDGYKSYPVFDQSVKSMINMNNMARFITNGKVSVFSIVEPINEIAIMKILHNRYPEIAKYQFSCFPDNTNYNGRWCHTCSKCARIYLFFKAIGVDPRLVGFEKDLFKKDFLNNFSLFNGKTENSVVYDYSGLGRDEQLFAFYLAYKKGQKGRAIELFKKNYLSEAKQREDELFKEFFGVFKPVTMPKEIRHQVISIFKEELGNPF
;
A
#
# COMPACT_ATOMS: atom_id res chain seq x y z
N MET A 1 33.16 6.53 15.89
CA MET A 1 32.77 7.35 14.72
C MET A 1 31.99 6.55 13.66
N THR A 2 31.45 5.37 14.01
CA THR A 2 30.73 4.44 13.12
C THR A 2 29.25 4.26 13.48
N LYS A 3 28.73 4.95 14.50
CA LYS A 3 27.31 4.88 14.90
C LYS A 3 26.37 5.68 13.99
N ASN A 4 26.86 6.67 13.26
CA ASN A 4 26.01 7.61 12.50
C ASN A 4 25.48 7.07 11.16
N LEU A 5 25.98 5.95 10.65
CA LEU A 5 25.48 5.37 9.39
C LEU A 5 24.29 4.42 9.61
N VAL A 6 24.16 3.86 10.82
CA VAL A 6 23.08 2.93 11.19
C VAL A 6 21.78 3.69 11.51
N GLU A 7 21.87 4.96 11.91
CA GLU A 7 20.72 5.81 12.28
C GLU A 7 19.93 6.37 11.08
N TYR A 8 20.46 6.25 9.86
CA TYR A 8 19.73 6.58 8.63
C TYR A 8 18.83 5.45 8.13
N LEU A 9 18.96 4.27 8.73
CA LEU A 9 18.24 3.10 8.30
C LEU A 9 16.90 2.99 9.05
N ASN A 10 15.78 2.92 8.34
CA ASN A 10 14.45 2.74 8.97
C ASN A 10 14.44 1.47 9.85
N ILE A 11 13.50 1.37 10.79
CA ILE A 11 13.36 0.19 11.68
C ILE A 11 13.29 -1.13 10.89
N ALA A 12 12.70 -1.10 9.68
CA ALA A 12 12.71 -2.24 8.74
C ALA A 12 14.12 -2.60 8.24
N GLU A 13 14.93 -1.59 7.93
CA GLU A 13 16.31 -1.73 7.45
C GLU A 13 17.27 -2.17 8.57
N TYR A 14 17.04 -1.75 9.82
CA TYR A 14 17.81 -2.24 10.98
C TYR A 14 17.57 -3.73 11.25
N LEU A 15 16.32 -4.18 11.17
CA LEU A 15 15.96 -5.59 11.38
C LEU A 15 16.51 -6.50 10.25
N GLU A 16 16.60 -5.99 9.02
CA GLU A 16 17.14 -6.72 7.88
C GLU A 16 18.68 -6.70 7.79
N ALA A 17 19.33 -5.57 8.07
CA ALA A 17 20.79 -5.44 8.06
C ALA A 17 21.47 -6.39 9.05
N LYS A 18 20.74 -6.86 10.05
CA LYS A 18 21.23 -7.85 11.03
C LYS A 18 21.24 -9.29 10.49
N ASN A 19 20.41 -9.59 9.48
CA ASN A 19 20.10 -10.96 9.05
C ASN A 19 20.19 -11.21 7.53
N SER A 20 20.46 -10.19 6.71
CA SER A 20 20.51 -10.30 5.25
C SER A 20 21.65 -9.47 4.66
N PHE A 21 22.26 -9.94 3.57
CA PHE A 21 23.27 -9.20 2.79
C PHE A 21 22.68 -8.03 1.97
N ASN A 22 21.44 -7.63 2.25
CA ASN A 22 20.74 -6.56 1.54
C ASN A 22 21.15 -5.21 2.15
N TRP A 23 21.45 -4.23 1.30
CA TRP A 23 21.73 -2.84 1.70
C TRP A 23 20.43 -2.07 2.02
N GLY A 24 19.58 -2.68 2.86
CA GLY A 24 18.28 -2.18 3.30
C GLY A 24 17.18 -2.21 2.24
N TYR A 25 15.93 -2.38 2.67
CA TYR A 25 14.72 -2.21 1.84
C TYR A 25 14.66 -0.84 1.12
N SER A 26 15.37 0.19 1.59
CA SER A 26 15.34 1.56 1.06
C SER A 26 15.96 1.77 -0.33
N ASN A 27 16.66 0.79 -0.90
CA ASN A 27 17.35 0.98 -2.19
C ASN A 27 16.88 0.03 -3.29
N GLN A 28 15.98 -0.90 -3.00
CA GLN A 28 15.57 -1.95 -3.95
C GLN A 28 14.99 -1.36 -5.24
N LEU A 29 14.11 -0.35 -5.14
CA LEU A 29 13.54 0.28 -6.34
C LEU A 29 14.58 1.05 -7.18
N ILE A 30 15.59 1.63 -6.54
CA ILE A 30 16.70 2.30 -7.24
C ILE A 30 17.53 1.25 -7.98
N GLU A 31 17.85 0.12 -7.34
CA GLU A 31 18.57 -0.99 -7.95
C GLU A 31 17.83 -1.54 -9.16
N TYR A 32 16.52 -1.81 -9.03
CA TYR A 32 15.69 -2.25 -10.17
C TYR A 32 15.63 -1.21 -11.29
N THR A 33 15.51 0.07 -10.94
CA THR A 33 15.53 1.16 -11.92
C THR A 33 16.83 1.10 -12.72
N LEU A 34 17.99 1.10 -12.06
CA LEU A 34 19.29 1.12 -12.70
C LEU A 34 19.57 -0.15 -13.50
N ALA A 35 19.23 -1.32 -12.94
CA ALA A 35 19.39 -2.61 -13.59
C ALA A 35 18.56 -2.75 -14.87
N SER A 36 17.39 -2.10 -14.94
CA SER A 36 16.53 -2.13 -16.12
C SER A 36 16.98 -1.20 -17.26
N LEU A 37 17.77 -0.16 -16.99
CA LEU A 37 18.13 0.85 -18.00
C LEU A 37 18.73 0.29 -19.30
N PRO A 38 19.66 -0.69 -19.28
CA PRO A 38 20.18 -1.27 -20.52
C PRO A 38 19.08 -1.87 -21.39
N LEU A 39 18.14 -2.61 -20.77
CA LEU A 39 16.99 -3.18 -21.47
C LEU A 39 16.07 -2.09 -22.02
N ASN A 40 15.80 -1.04 -21.24
CA ASN A 40 15.01 0.09 -21.70
C ASN A 40 15.62 0.80 -22.91
N VAL A 41 16.94 0.99 -22.91
CA VAL A 41 17.66 1.62 -24.04
C VAL A 41 17.64 0.73 -25.27
N GLU A 42 17.91 -0.57 -25.12
CA GLU A 42 17.95 -1.53 -26.22
C GLU A 42 16.57 -1.70 -26.88
N THR A 43 15.51 -1.80 -26.07
CA THR A 43 14.14 -1.98 -26.56
C THR A 43 13.46 -0.68 -26.99
N GLY A 44 14.04 0.47 -26.67
CA GLY A 44 13.38 1.76 -26.82
C GLY A 44 12.23 2.02 -25.82
N SER A 45 12.11 1.22 -24.76
CA SER A 45 11.10 1.41 -23.72
C SER A 45 11.37 2.65 -22.89
N ARG A 46 10.53 3.67 -23.04
CA ARG A 46 10.75 5.02 -22.48
C ARG A 46 10.39 5.15 -21.00
N PHE A 47 9.64 4.21 -20.44
CA PHE A 47 9.05 4.35 -19.11
C PHE A 47 9.33 3.14 -18.22
N ILE A 48 9.67 3.43 -16.96
CA ILE A 48 9.68 2.49 -15.86
C ILE A 48 8.55 2.92 -14.93
N LEU A 49 7.57 2.04 -14.73
CA LEU A 49 6.38 2.32 -13.93
C LEU A 49 6.47 1.58 -12.60
N PHE A 50 6.34 2.31 -11.50
CA PHE A 50 6.17 1.72 -10.17
C PHE A 50 4.72 1.81 -9.72
N GLY A 51 4.34 0.89 -8.83
CA GLY A 51 3.01 0.81 -8.22
C GLY A 51 2.88 1.61 -6.93
N ASN A 52 3.69 2.66 -6.75
CA ASN A 52 3.77 3.37 -5.47
C ASN A 52 2.58 4.30 -5.31
N GLU A 53 1.70 3.99 -4.36
CA GLU A 53 0.48 4.74 -4.08
C GLU A 53 0.70 6.01 -3.24
N LYS A 54 -0.37 6.74 -2.96
CA LYS A 54 -0.31 7.98 -2.16
C LYS A 54 0.27 7.75 -0.76
N SER A 55 -0.14 6.69 -0.07
CA SER A 55 0.30 6.35 1.29
C SER A 55 1.80 6.06 1.40
N CYS A 56 2.51 5.82 0.29
CA CYS A 56 3.98 5.73 0.30
C CYS A 56 4.67 7.04 0.72
N ASN A 57 3.94 8.16 0.76
CA ASN A 57 4.45 9.45 1.25
C ASN A 57 4.20 9.66 2.75
N ASP A 58 3.45 8.77 3.39
CA ASP A 58 3.15 8.86 4.81
C ASP A 58 4.42 8.71 5.64
N TYR A 59 4.44 9.42 6.77
CA TYR A 59 5.55 9.40 7.69
C TYR A 59 5.02 9.45 9.13
N TYR A 60 5.85 9.00 10.04
CA TYR A 60 5.62 9.12 11.48
C TYR A 60 6.86 9.74 12.15
N ILE A 61 6.68 10.21 13.38
CA ILE A 61 7.80 10.59 14.23
C ILE A 61 8.12 9.38 15.10
N ASN A 62 9.36 8.90 15.04
CA ASN A 62 9.80 7.76 15.84
C ASN A 62 10.06 8.17 17.31
N ASP A 63 10.36 7.18 18.15
CA ASP A 63 10.55 7.41 19.60
C ASP A 63 11.74 8.33 19.91
N ASP A 64 12.68 8.46 18.96
CA ASP A 64 13.84 9.35 19.03
C ASP A 64 13.55 10.77 18.48
N GLY A 65 12.31 11.04 18.04
CA GLY A 65 11.89 12.35 17.54
C GLY A 65 12.19 12.62 16.06
N TYR A 66 12.66 11.63 15.30
CA TYR A 66 12.97 11.77 13.89
C TYR A 66 11.79 11.43 12.98
N LYS A 67 11.73 12.14 11.85
CA LYS A 67 10.80 11.83 10.76
C LYS A 67 11.23 10.53 10.07
N SER A 68 10.41 9.49 10.19
CA SER A 68 10.64 8.17 9.59
C SER A 68 9.54 7.83 8.59
N TYR A 69 9.92 7.08 7.55
CA TYR A 69 8.99 6.63 6.51
C TYR A 69 8.92 5.10 6.55
N PRO A 70 7.72 4.49 6.47
CA PRO A 70 7.63 3.03 6.37
C PRO A 70 8.30 2.48 5.10
N VAL A 71 8.22 3.24 4.00
CA VAL A 71 8.68 2.87 2.65
C VAL A 71 9.25 4.09 1.91
N PHE A 72 10.40 4.62 2.38
CA PHE A 72 10.96 5.84 1.81
C PHE A 72 11.25 5.73 0.30
N ASP A 73 11.73 4.57 -0.13
CA ASP A 73 12.11 4.29 -1.52
C ASP A 73 10.92 4.39 -2.49
N GLN A 74 9.70 4.16 -1.98
CA GLN A 74 8.44 4.28 -2.70
C GLN A 74 7.86 5.71 -2.69
N SER A 75 8.37 6.60 -1.84
CA SER A 75 7.88 7.97 -1.74
C SER A 75 8.09 8.77 -3.04
N VAL A 76 7.29 9.81 -3.24
CA VAL A 76 7.43 10.77 -4.35
C VAL A 76 8.83 11.39 -4.38
N LYS A 77 9.40 11.69 -3.21
CA LYS A 77 10.76 12.25 -3.11
C LYS A 77 11.79 11.29 -3.68
N SER A 78 11.71 10.00 -3.32
CA SER A 78 12.59 8.97 -3.86
C SER A 78 12.38 8.78 -5.37
N MET A 79 11.12 8.71 -5.83
CA MET A 79 10.80 8.57 -7.25
C MET A 79 11.34 9.72 -8.11
N ILE A 80 11.31 10.96 -7.62
CA ILE A 80 11.92 12.11 -8.33
C ILE A 80 13.43 11.88 -8.50
N ASN A 81 14.12 11.41 -7.46
CA ASN A 81 15.54 11.11 -7.54
C ASN A 81 15.84 9.97 -8.53
N MET A 82 15.07 8.88 -8.46
CA MET A 82 15.17 7.76 -9.41
C MET A 82 14.98 8.23 -10.86
N ASN A 83 13.96 9.05 -11.11
CA ASN A 83 13.70 9.61 -12.43
C ASN A 83 14.86 10.50 -12.91
N ASN A 84 15.40 11.35 -12.04
CA ASN A 84 16.54 12.21 -12.39
C ASN A 84 17.78 11.37 -12.75
N MET A 85 18.06 10.31 -11.98
CA MET A 85 19.16 9.37 -12.27
C MET A 85 18.96 8.64 -13.59
N ALA A 86 17.78 8.05 -13.82
CA ALA A 86 17.46 7.35 -15.06
C ALA A 86 17.57 8.28 -16.28
N ARG A 87 17.06 9.50 -16.18
CA ARG A 87 17.18 10.52 -17.24
C ARG A 87 18.62 10.93 -17.46
N PHE A 88 19.42 11.13 -16.42
CA PHE A 88 20.82 11.49 -16.57
C PHE A 88 21.61 10.41 -17.30
N ILE A 89 21.51 9.16 -16.85
CA ILE A 89 22.26 8.02 -17.40
C ILE A 89 21.86 7.74 -18.85
N THR A 90 20.57 7.88 -19.18
CA THR A 90 20.04 7.53 -20.51
C THR A 90 19.95 8.72 -21.46
N ASN A 91 20.53 9.88 -21.10
CA ASN A 91 20.40 11.13 -21.85
C ASN A 91 18.93 11.50 -22.16
N GLY A 92 18.07 11.36 -21.15
CA GLY A 92 16.66 11.71 -21.18
C GLY A 92 15.74 10.70 -21.85
N LYS A 93 16.25 9.55 -22.32
CA LYS A 93 15.45 8.54 -23.04
C LYS A 93 14.44 7.82 -22.14
N VAL A 94 14.82 7.55 -20.88
CA VAL A 94 14.01 6.79 -19.91
C VAL A 94 13.51 7.70 -18.81
N SER A 95 12.27 7.50 -18.36
CA SER A 95 11.67 8.20 -17.21
C SER A 95 10.97 7.23 -16.26
N VAL A 96 10.97 7.58 -14.98
CA VAL A 96 10.43 6.78 -13.87
C VAL A 96 9.27 7.53 -13.24
N PHE A 97 8.14 6.88 -13.00
CA PHE A 97 6.99 7.45 -12.30
C PHE A 97 6.03 6.38 -11.79
N SER A 98 5.04 6.79 -10.98
CA SER A 98 3.91 5.94 -10.60
C SER A 98 2.60 6.50 -11.15
N ILE A 99 1.77 5.62 -11.70
CA ILE A 99 0.42 6.00 -12.17
C ILE A 99 -0.60 6.05 -11.04
N VAL A 100 -0.36 5.30 -9.96
CA VAL A 100 -1.26 5.17 -8.80
C VAL A 100 -0.88 6.11 -7.65
N GLU A 101 0.22 6.85 -7.77
CA GLU A 101 0.63 7.92 -6.83
C GLU A 101 -0.51 8.83 -6.36
N PRO A 102 -1.51 9.20 -7.19
CA PRO A 102 -2.57 10.10 -6.77
C PRO A 102 -3.69 9.48 -5.93
N ILE A 103 -3.66 8.19 -5.60
CA ILE A 103 -4.77 7.49 -4.94
C ILE A 103 -4.24 6.53 -3.86
N ASN A 104 -5.07 6.21 -2.88
CA ASN A 104 -4.74 5.28 -1.80
C ASN A 104 -5.07 3.81 -2.17
N GLU A 105 -4.52 2.86 -1.43
CA GLU A 105 -4.58 1.43 -1.75
C GLU A 105 -6.01 0.91 -1.87
N ILE A 106 -6.92 1.27 -0.96
CA ILE A 106 -8.33 0.87 -1.05
C ILE A 106 -9.03 1.40 -2.33
N ALA A 107 -8.67 2.59 -2.81
CA ALA A 107 -9.19 3.15 -4.06
C ALA A 107 -8.61 2.42 -5.29
N ILE A 108 -7.32 2.08 -5.26
CA ILE A 108 -6.68 1.25 -6.29
C ILE A 108 -7.40 -0.09 -6.41
N MET A 109 -7.67 -0.75 -5.27
CA MET A 109 -8.41 -2.01 -5.26
C MET A 109 -9.83 -1.87 -5.80
N LYS A 110 -10.53 -0.78 -5.45
CA LYS A 110 -11.87 -0.49 -5.99
C LYS A 110 -11.83 -0.41 -7.51
N ILE A 111 -10.91 0.37 -8.07
CA ILE A 111 -10.73 0.54 -9.51
C ILE A 111 -10.37 -0.79 -10.18
N LEU A 112 -9.38 -1.50 -9.63
CA LEU A 112 -8.89 -2.77 -10.20
C LEU A 112 -10.01 -3.81 -10.31
N HIS A 113 -10.81 -3.99 -9.26
CA HIS A 113 -11.86 -5.01 -9.24
C HIS A 113 -13.14 -4.61 -9.96
N ASN A 114 -13.42 -3.31 -10.07
CA ASN A 114 -14.56 -2.83 -10.85
C ASN A 114 -14.26 -2.84 -12.35
N ARG A 115 -13.14 -2.22 -12.75
CA ARG A 115 -12.86 -1.90 -14.15
C ARG A 115 -12.11 -3.01 -14.88
N TYR A 116 -11.30 -3.78 -14.16
CA TYR A 116 -10.43 -4.80 -14.72
C TYR A 116 -10.54 -6.16 -13.98
N PRO A 117 -11.76 -6.70 -13.80
CA PRO A 117 -11.98 -7.92 -13.01
C PRO A 117 -11.24 -9.15 -13.55
N GLU A 118 -10.98 -9.21 -14.86
CA GLU A 118 -10.29 -10.29 -15.54
C GLU A 118 -8.82 -10.45 -15.11
N ILE A 119 -8.16 -9.34 -14.75
CA ILE A 119 -6.81 -9.33 -14.19
C ILE A 119 -6.84 -9.27 -12.65
N ALA A 120 -7.86 -8.65 -12.06
CA ALA A 120 -7.98 -8.46 -10.61
C ALA A 120 -7.96 -9.79 -9.82
N LYS A 121 -8.43 -10.90 -10.42
CA LYS A 121 -8.38 -12.25 -9.83
C LYS A 121 -6.97 -12.74 -9.49
N TYR A 122 -5.95 -12.15 -10.11
CA TYR A 122 -4.53 -12.48 -9.85
C TYR A 122 -3.90 -11.63 -8.75
N GLN A 123 -4.59 -10.63 -8.19
CA GLN A 123 -4.04 -9.80 -7.12
C GLN A 123 -3.56 -10.65 -5.93
N PHE A 124 -2.35 -10.36 -5.45
CA PHE A 124 -1.79 -10.87 -4.21
C PHE A 124 -0.79 -9.87 -3.63
N SER A 125 -0.63 -9.86 -2.31
CA SER A 125 0.31 -8.93 -1.63
C SER A 125 1.01 -9.54 -0.41
N CYS A 126 0.58 -10.73 0.02
CA CYS A 126 1.17 -11.45 1.13
C CYS A 126 2.58 -11.94 0.78
N PHE A 127 3.41 -12.13 1.80
CA PHE A 127 4.72 -12.77 1.69
C PHE A 127 4.65 -14.17 2.34
N PRO A 128 3.98 -15.14 1.71
CA PRO A 128 3.78 -16.47 2.29
C PRO A 128 5.10 -17.23 2.45
N ASP A 129 6.17 -16.85 1.74
CA ASP A 129 7.50 -17.48 1.83
C ASP A 129 8.10 -17.43 3.24
N ASN A 130 7.63 -16.50 4.08
CA ASN A 130 8.00 -16.42 5.50
C ASN A 130 7.14 -17.36 6.39
N THR A 131 6.36 -18.25 5.78
CA THR A 131 5.47 -19.21 6.45
C THR A 131 5.55 -20.57 5.75
N ASN A 132 5.17 -21.66 6.43
CA ASN A 132 5.08 -23.00 5.82
C ASN A 132 3.84 -23.17 4.92
N TYR A 133 3.32 -22.09 4.33
CA TYR A 133 2.05 -22.07 3.62
C TYR A 133 2.27 -21.93 2.11
N ASN A 134 1.76 -22.88 1.33
CA ASN A 134 1.95 -22.95 -0.13
C ASN A 134 0.85 -22.23 -0.94
N GLY A 135 0.06 -21.35 -0.32
CA GLY A 135 -0.97 -20.57 -1.02
C GLY A 135 -0.65 -19.07 -1.06
N ARG A 136 -1.46 -18.31 -1.82
CA ARG A 136 -1.26 -16.86 -2.01
C ARG A 136 -1.41 -16.01 -0.75
N TRP A 137 -2.15 -16.48 0.26
CA TRP A 137 -2.50 -15.73 1.46
C TRP A 137 -2.29 -16.57 2.73
N CYS A 138 -1.37 -16.19 3.61
CA CYS A 138 -1.11 -16.97 4.84
C CYS A 138 -2.24 -16.86 5.88
N HIS A 139 -3.12 -15.86 5.76
CA HIS A 139 -4.24 -15.55 6.67
C HIS A 139 -3.86 -15.12 8.09
N THR A 140 -2.57 -15.11 8.43
CA THR A 140 -2.08 -14.86 9.80
C THR A 140 -1.37 -13.52 9.98
N CYS A 141 -1.06 -12.79 8.90
CA CYS A 141 -0.40 -11.48 8.99
C CYS A 141 -1.39 -10.31 8.89
N SER A 142 -0.97 -9.13 9.37
CA SER A 142 -1.81 -7.93 9.31
C SER A 142 -2.13 -7.48 7.88
N LYS A 143 -1.22 -7.69 6.93
CA LYS A 143 -1.46 -7.40 5.51
C LYS A 143 -2.60 -8.25 4.95
N CYS A 144 -2.66 -9.54 5.27
CA CYS A 144 -3.79 -10.40 4.87
C CYS A 144 -5.11 -9.86 5.44
N ALA A 145 -5.12 -9.45 6.71
CA ALA A 145 -6.32 -8.91 7.36
C ALA A 145 -6.78 -7.60 6.71
N ARG A 146 -5.85 -6.67 6.48
CA ARG A 146 -6.12 -5.38 5.83
C ARG A 146 -6.67 -5.54 4.41
N ILE A 147 -6.01 -6.35 3.58
CA ILE A 147 -6.48 -6.60 2.20
C ILE A 147 -7.83 -7.34 2.18
N TYR A 148 -8.03 -8.34 3.06
CA TYR A 148 -9.34 -9.00 3.20
C TYR A 148 -10.44 -8.00 3.57
N LEU A 149 -10.16 -7.09 4.52
CA LEU A 149 -11.08 -6.02 4.88
C LEU A 149 -11.38 -5.10 3.70
N PHE A 150 -10.39 -4.74 2.89
CA PHE A 150 -10.60 -3.89 1.72
C PHE A 150 -11.52 -4.56 0.72
N PHE A 151 -11.34 -5.85 0.43
CA PHE A 151 -12.29 -6.61 -0.40
C PHE A 151 -13.72 -6.52 0.14
N LYS A 152 -13.89 -6.78 1.44
CA LYS A 152 -15.20 -6.69 2.10
C LYS A 152 -15.80 -5.28 2.06
N ALA A 153 -14.96 -4.26 2.21
CA ALA A 153 -15.34 -2.85 2.14
C ALA A 153 -15.82 -2.45 0.73
N ILE A 154 -15.13 -2.91 -0.31
CA ILE A 154 -15.48 -2.59 -1.71
C ILE A 154 -16.57 -3.48 -2.31
N GLY A 155 -17.01 -4.50 -1.57
CA GLY A 155 -18.06 -5.44 -2.01
C GLY A 155 -17.56 -6.60 -2.87
N VAL A 156 -16.26 -6.88 -2.84
CA VAL A 156 -15.64 -8.00 -3.56
C VAL A 156 -15.56 -9.23 -2.66
N ASP A 157 -15.84 -10.40 -3.24
CA ASP A 157 -15.65 -11.67 -2.55
C ASP A 157 -14.16 -12.05 -2.51
N PRO A 158 -13.51 -12.12 -1.32
CA PRO A 158 -12.10 -12.46 -1.20
C PRO A 158 -11.74 -13.84 -1.79
N ARG A 159 -12.71 -14.74 -1.93
CA ARG A 159 -12.49 -16.07 -2.54
C ARG A 159 -12.05 -15.97 -4.01
N LEU A 160 -12.44 -14.90 -4.71
CA LEU A 160 -12.04 -14.68 -6.12
C LEU A 160 -10.52 -14.52 -6.29
N VAL A 161 -9.82 -14.05 -5.25
CA VAL A 161 -8.36 -13.92 -5.24
C VAL A 161 -7.69 -15.00 -4.39
N GLY A 162 -8.41 -16.06 -4.00
CA GLY A 162 -7.86 -17.22 -3.30
C GLY A 162 -7.77 -17.09 -1.77
N PHE A 163 -8.53 -16.21 -1.12
CA PHE A 163 -8.73 -16.33 0.32
C PHE A 163 -9.60 -17.55 0.63
N GLU A 164 -9.12 -18.40 1.54
CA GLU A 164 -9.82 -19.62 1.97
C GLU A 164 -10.46 -19.48 3.36
N LYS A 165 -10.03 -18.48 4.13
CA LYS A 165 -10.48 -18.24 5.51
C LYS A 165 -11.25 -16.93 5.61
N ASP A 166 -12.28 -16.95 6.45
CA ASP A 166 -13.00 -15.73 6.84
C ASP A 166 -12.26 -15.03 7.99
N LEU A 167 -11.57 -13.95 7.66
CA LEU A 167 -10.76 -13.20 8.63
C LEU A 167 -11.62 -12.34 9.58
N PHE A 168 -12.94 -12.28 9.43
CA PHE A 168 -13.80 -11.62 10.41
C PHE A 168 -14.14 -12.50 11.63
N LYS A 169 -13.61 -13.73 11.70
CA LYS A 169 -13.74 -14.61 12.87
C LYS A 169 -12.85 -14.17 14.04
N LYS A 170 -13.18 -14.67 15.24
CA LYS A 170 -12.50 -14.33 16.50
C LYS A 170 -10.99 -14.58 16.45
N ASP A 171 -10.58 -15.67 15.80
CA ASP A 171 -9.18 -16.12 15.79
C ASP A 171 -8.25 -15.18 15.01
N PHE A 172 -8.79 -14.33 14.14
CA PHE A 172 -8.02 -13.41 13.29
C PHE A 172 -8.08 -11.95 13.74
N LEU A 173 -8.82 -11.65 14.82
CA LEU A 173 -9.00 -10.27 15.28
C LEU A 173 -7.67 -9.57 15.55
N ASN A 174 -6.68 -10.33 16.02
CA ASN A 174 -5.38 -9.80 16.39
C ASN A 174 -4.56 -9.32 15.17
N ASN A 175 -4.98 -9.67 13.96
CA ASN A 175 -4.29 -9.26 12.74
C ASN A 175 -4.74 -7.88 12.26
N PHE A 176 -5.87 -7.35 12.76
CA PHE A 176 -6.30 -5.99 12.43
C PHE A 176 -5.63 -4.99 13.36
N SER A 177 -4.77 -4.13 12.81
CA SER A 177 -4.07 -3.10 13.59
C SER A 177 -5.03 -2.07 14.20
N LEU A 178 -6.24 -1.90 13.64
CA LEU A 178 -7.28 -1.08 14.26
C LEU A 178 -7.63 -1.54 15.69
N PHE A 179 -7.61 -2.85 15.95
CA PHE A 179 -8.01 -3.41 17.24
C PHE A 179 -6.84 -3.60 18.20
N ASN A 180 -5.69 -4.05 17.70
CA ASN A 180 -4.58 -4.51 18.54
C ASN A 180 -3.29 -3.69 18.37
N GLY A 181 -3.29 -2.66 17.52
CA GLY A 181 -2.11 -1.82 17.28
C GLY A 181 -0.92 -2.62 16.75
N LYS A 182 0.23 -2.46 17.41
CA LYS A 182 1.51 -3.08 17.04
C LYS A 182 1.58 -4.51 17.57
N THR A 183 1.59 -5.50 16.67
CA THR A 183 1.76 -6.93 17.02
C THR A 183 2.97 -7.52 16.33
N GLU A 184 3.45 -8.68 16.78
CA GLU A 184 4.52 -9.45 16.13
C GLU A 184 4.19 -9.87 14.68
N ASN A 185 2.90 -9.96 14.35
CA ASN A 185 2.40 -10.31 13.01
C ASN A 185 2.09 -9.06 12.16
N SER A 186 2.35 -7.87 12.68
CA SER A 186 2.14 -6.61 11.98
C SER A 186 3.29 -6.36 10.99
N VAL A 187 2.95 -6.18 9.72
CA VAL A 187 3.92 -5.67 8.73
C VAL A 187 4.21 -4.19 8.99
N VAL A 188 5.32 -3.69 8.46
CA VAL A 188 5.87 -2.34 8.76
C VAL A 188 4.83 -1.21 8.69
N TYR A 189 3.97 -1.19 7.67
CA TYR A 189 2.94 -0.15 7.52
C TYR A 189 1.84 -0.21 8.59
N ASP A 190 1.43 -1.41 8.99
CA ASP A 190 0.45 -1.58 10.08
C ASP A 190 1.10 -1.32 11.45
N TYR A 191 2.38 -1.68 11.59
CA TYR A 191 3.16 -1.43 12.80
C TYR A 191 3.44 0.06 13.04
N SER A 192 3.53 0.88 11.99
CA SER A 192 3.71 2.34 12.15
C SER A 192 2.46 3.04 12.69
N GLY A 193 1.30 2.39 12.62
CA GLY A 193 0.00 2.98 12.97
C GLY A 193 -0.65 3.79 11.84
N LEU A 194 0.05 4.00 10.72
CA LEU A 194 -0.45 4.81 9.60
C LEU A 194 -1.66 4.15 8.91
N GLY A 195 -1.73 2.82 8.90
CA GLY A 195 -2.88 2.09 8.35
C GLY A 195 -4.16 2.11 9.22
N ARG A 196 -4.16 2.74 10.40
CA ARG A 196 -5.30 2.72 11.33
C ARG A 196 -6.55 3.32 10.69
N ASP A 197 -6.44 4.53 10.15
CA ASP A 197 -7.60 5.28 9.65
C ASP A 197 -8.14 4.67 8.35
N GLU A 198 -7.26 4.09 7.53
CA GLU A 198 -7.70 3.34 6.34
C GLU A 198 -8.50 2.10 6.74
N GLN A 199 -8.08 1.37 7.78
CA GLN A 199 -8.87 0.27 8.33
C GLN A 199 -10.16 0.74 9.01
N LEU A 200 -10.15 1.88 9.73
CA LEU A 200 -11.36 2.47 10.31
C LEU A 200 -12.41 2.74 9.22
N PHE A 201 -11.99 3.38 8.13
CA PHE A 201 -12.84 3.65 6.99
C PHE A 201 -13.31 2.37 6.29
N ALA A 202 -12.42 1.42 6.04
CA ALA A 202 -12.77 0.17 5.39
C ALA A 202 -13.75 -0.67 6.21
N PHE A 203 -13.61 -0.73 7.54
CA PHE A 203 -14.59 -1.38 8.41
C PHE A 203 -15.94 -0.69 8.37
N TYR A 204 -15.96 0.64 8.32
CA TYR A 204 -17.19 1.39 8.19
C TYR A 204 -17.93 1.08 6.88
N LEU A 205 -17.22 1.03 5.76
CA LEU A 205 -17.77 0.62 4.47
C LEU A 205 -18.27 -0.83 4.49
N ALA A 206 -17.49 -1.76 5.04
CA ALA A 206 -17.88 -3.16 5.19
C ALA A 206 -19.16 -3.30 6.04
N TYR A 207 -19.26 -2.53 7.13
CA TYR A 207 -20.47 -2.45 7.96
C TYR A 207 -21.68 -1.90 7.19
N LYS A 208 -21.53 -0.79 6.45
CA LYS A 208 -22.62 -0.23 5.61
C LYS A 208 -23.09 -1.22 4.55
N LYS A 209 -22.19 -2.05 4.01
CA LYS A 209 -22.51 -3.14 3.07
C LYS A 209 -23.09 -4.40 3.73
N GLY A 210 -23.40 -4.35 5.03
CA GLY A 210 -24.05 -5.45 5.74
C GLY A 210 -23.16 -6.66 6.00
N GLN A 211 -21.83 -6.49 5.94
CA GLN A 211 -20.90 -7.56 6.32
C GLN A 211 -21.11 -7.93 7.79
N LYS A 212 -20.87 -9.20 8.12
CA LYS A 212 -21.08 -9.77 9.45
C LYS A 212 -19.81 -10.50 9.91
N GLY A 213 -19.73 -10.75 11.20
CA GLY A 213 -18.62 -11.48 11.82
C GLY A 213 -18.15 -10.80 13.10
N ARG A 214 -17.28 -11.48 13.83
CA ARG A 214 -16.79 -10.98 15.12
C ARG A 214 -16.03 -9.66 14.99
N ALA A 215 -15.27 -9.49 13.91
CA ALA A 215 -14.55 -8.24 13.61
C ALA A 215 -15.52 -7.06 13.41
N ILE A 216 -16.62 -7.25 12.67
CA ILE A 216 -17.65 -6.22 12.48
C ILE A 216 -18.34 -5.87 13.81
N GLU A 217 -18.66 -6.86 14.65
CA GLU A 217 -19.27 -6.59 15.95
C GLU A 217 -18.32 -5.83 16.89
N LEU A 218 -17.02 -6.15 16.86
CA LEU A 218 -16.02 -5.41 17.62
C LEU A 218 -15.86 -3.97 17.11
N PHE A 219 -15.82 -3.79 15.79
CA PHE A 219 -15.83 -2.46 15.16
C PHE A 219 -17.05 -1.64 15.57
N LYS A 220 -18.26 -2.22 15.49
CA LYS A 220 -19.51 -1.56 15.87
C LYS A 220 -19.47 -1.07 17.31
N LYS A 221 -18.96 -1.90 18.22
CA LYS A 221 -18.89 -1.60 19.65
C LYS A 221 -17.92 -0.45 19.94
N ASN A 222 -16.76 -0.44 19.28
CA ASN A 222 -15.64 0.39 19.72
C ASN A 222 -15.35 1.61 18.82
N TYR A 223 -15.71 1.55 17.52
CA TYR A 223 -15.22 2.50 16.52
C TYR A 223 -16.30 3.09 15.60
N LEU A 224 -17.53 2.55 15.59
CA LEU A 224 -18.58 3.02 14.69
C LEU A 224 -18.93 4.50 14.89
N SER A 225 -18.92 4.99 16.14
CA SER A 225 -19.19 6.40 16.40
C SER A 225 -18.12 7.30 15.78
N GLU A 226 -16.85 6.93 15.94
CA GLU A 226 -15.71 7.67 15.36
C GLU A 226 -15.80 7.67 13.83
N ALA A 227 -16.00 6.50 13.22
CA ALA A 227 -16.06 6.37 11.77
C ALA A 227 -17.21 7.19 11.16
N LYS A 228 -18.38 7.24 11.81
CA LYS A 228 -19.50 8.08 11.37
C LYS A 228 -19.18 9.57 11.45
N GLN A 229 -18.53 10.00 12.54
CA GLN A 229 -18.16 11.42 12.72
C GLN A 229 -17.11 11.87 11.69
N ARG A 230 -16.26 10.94 11.23
CA ARG A 230 -15.18 11.20 10.28
C ARG A 230 -15.49 10.74 8.85
N GLU A 231 -16.72 10.36 8.52
CA GLU A 231 -17.07 9.75 7.21
C GLU A 231 -16.60 10.60 6.02
N ASP A 232 -16.95 11.89 6.01
CA ASP A 232 -16.59 12.79 4.91
C ASP A 232 -15.08 13.01 4.79
N GLU A 233 -14.38 13.08 5.93
CA GLU A 233 -12.92 13.21 6.00
C GLU A 233 -12.25 11.96 5.42
N LEU A 234 -12.62 10.78 5.93
CA LEU A 234 -12.07 9.50 5.53
C LEU A 234 -12.36 9.19 4.06
N PHE A 235 -13.57 9.54 3.57
CA PHE A 235 -13.90 9.38 2.16
C PHE A 235 -13.01 10.26 1.28
N LYS A 236 -12.83 11.55 1.64
CA LYS A 236 -11.93 12.44 0.88
C LYS A 236 -10.48 11.98 0.92
N GLU A 237 -10.02 11.43 2.05
CA GLU A 237 -8.65 10.94 2.16
C GLU A 237 -8.44 9.67 1.33
N PHE A 238 -9.26 8.64 1.53
CA PHE A 238 -8.99 7.32 0.95
C PHE A 238 -9.56 7.12 -0.45
N PHE A 239 -10.61 7.87 -0.81
CA PHE A 239 -11.26 7.81 -2.14
C PHE A 239 -11.05 9.10 -2.94
N GLY A 240 -10.30 10.07 -2.41
CA GLY A 240 -9.90 11.27 -3.13
C GLY A 240 -8.88 10.98 -4.24
N VAL A 241 -8.94 11.79 -5.30
CA VAL A 241 -7.93 11.81 -6.36
C VAL A 241 -7.05 13.04 -6.18
N PHE A 242 -5.80 12.81 -5.82
CA PHE A 242 -4.85 13.86 -5.47
C PHE A 242 -4.10 14.38 -6.70
N LYS A 243 -3.33 15.45 -6.53
CA LYS A 243 -2.56 16.01 -7.64
C LYS A 243 -1.30 15.16 -7.89
N PRO A 244 -1.15 14.52 -9.05
CA PRO A 244 0.07 13.78 -9.36
C PRO A 244 1.28 14.69 -9.42
N VAL A 245 2.38 14.24 -8.82
CA VAL A 245 3.69 14.90 -8.88
C VAL A 245 4.59 14.23 -9.92
N THR A 246 4.66 12.90 -9.93
CA THR A 246 5.61 12.14 -10.76
C THR A 246 5.08 11.85 -12.16
N MET A 247 3.76 11.81 -12.32
CA MET A 247 3.11 11.43 -13.57
C MET A 247 3.36 12.45 -14.71
N PRO A 248 3.82 11.99 -15.89
CA PRO A 248 4.01 12.84 -17.08
C PRO A 248 2.71 13.53 -17.51
N LYS A 249 2.83 14.74 -18.08
CA LYS A 249 1.67 15.55 -18.46
C LYS A 249 0.84 14.90 -19.57
N GLU A 250 1.51 14.13 -20.42
CA GLU A 250 0.97 13.50 -21.63
C GLU A 250 -0.12 12.46 -21.31
N ILE A 251 0.05 11.72 -20.20
CA ILE A 251 -0.92 10.68 -19.79
C ILE A 251 -1.84 11.16 -18.66
N ARG A 252 -1.51 12.28 -18.01
CA ARG A 252 -2.13 12.72 -16.77
C ARG A 252 -3.63 12.88 -16.86
N HIS A 253 -4.10 13.54 -17.92
CA HIS A 253 -5.53 13.78 -18.10
C HIS A 253 -6.30 12.46 -18.20
N GLN A 254 -5.79 11.51 -19.00
CA GLN A 254 -6.43 10.22 -19.21
C GLN A 254 -6.49 9.40 -17.92
N VAL A 255 -5.39 9.30 -17.18
CA VAL A 255 -5.34 8.52 -15.94
C VAL A 255 -6.27 9.13 -14.87
N ILE A 256 -6.21 10.45 -14.67
CA ILE A 256 -7.05 11.13 -13.68
C ILE A 256 -8.54 11.05 -14.05
N SER A 257 -8.88 11.05 -15.33
CA SER A 257 -10.26 10.85 -15.79
C SER A 257 -10.79 9.47 -15.36
N ILE A 258 -10.00 8.41 -15.55
CA ILE A 258 -10.38 7.05 -15.13
C ILE A 258 -10.62 6.99 -13.62
N PHE A 259 -9.74 7.60 -12.82
CA PHE A 259 -9.90 7.60 -11.36
C PHE A 259 -11.17 8.33 -10.93
N LYS A 260 -11.48 9.47 -11.54
CA LYS A 260 -12.70 10.23 -11.25
C LYS A 260 -13.97 9.49 -11.68
N GLU A 261 -13.93 8.80 -12.82
CA GLU A 261 -15.05 7.97 -13.30
C GLU A 261 -15.36 6.84 -12.31
N GLU A 262 -14.34 6.07 -11.92
CA GLU A 262 -14.50 4.89 -11.07
C GLU A 262 -14.79 5.22 -9.60
N LEU A 263 -14.26 6.34 -9.08
CA LEU A 263 -14.45 6.76 -7.68
C LEU A 263 -15.61 7.75 -7.51
N GLY A 264 -16.15 8.30 -8.60
CA GLY A 264 -17.28 9.22 -8.59
C GLY A 264 -18.63 8.55 -8.34
N ASN A 265 -18.73 7.23 -8.51
CA ASN A 265 -19.92 6.46 -8.17
C ASN A 265 -19.82 5.93 -6.72
N PRO A 266 -20.56 6.51 -5.76
CA PRO A 266 -20.57 6.00 -4.40
C PRO A 266 -21.15 4.58 -4.35
N PHE A 267 -20.63 3.84 -3.38
CA PHE A 267 -20.89 2.43 -3.07
C PHE A 267 -22.32 1.95 -2.98
#